data_AF-A0A1S1GYR8-F1
#
_entry.id   AF-A0A1S1GYR8-F1
#
_cell.length_a   1.000
_cell.length_b   1.000
_cell.length_c   1.000
_cell.angle_alpha   90.00
_cell.angle_beta   90.00
_cell.angle_gamma   90.00
#
_symmetry.space_group_name_H-M   'P 1'
#
loop_
_entity.id
_entity.type
_entity.pdbx_description
1 polymer ?
#
loop_
_entity_poly.entity_id
_entity_poly.type
_entity_poly.pdbx_seq_one_letter_code
_entity_poly.pdbx_strand_id
1 'polypeptide(L)'
;MGIFDFLKKTEATKTTEITESNKEAEEAKGNACLGVLGFFPMEEKGELLIAANLEGSLKVGDCLQFCNPDQGMDALGSVVVKKLSCHKEDVEALNDEELVYLEVDKVPSLDKLKKGSVLYSQGVEEEKRSSTYGYALYRAFVTIQEGKVGDEDYQALSLEDSIEILQAFLWDCRQNQETESEESYQANTRKLERLAEIVKDKLLAADSIYAVYSEKTGEPYLFSTTYDRGEEGYLCTDPMIMLFTPRWYHQFKETIDSRPNSLVKLIENTADKKGIENFLGTAFYLNGALGATFNTKEVSISASALVQKPDFSNLPEIQVPVMNPDIVRWMLLMGQMDKPTTEDEEVIYKLYYKFFSVAMPKAKLLIPLNATSGFPDKNQGVNSFVLKEDAKFSIPVREGKDGRNSVQVFTDWKRLRMVFDEQWNGMIEEAGGMIASFDYAINATEYYKAGAYVSEKTFREMQKLSEELEGRTQD
;
A
#
# COMPACT_ATOMS: atom_id res chain seq x y z
N MET A 1 -13.44 -12.54 0.58
CA MET A 1 -14.71 -12.05 0.01
C MET A 1 -14.72 -10.53 -0.07
N GLY A 2 -14.62 -9.97 -1.27
CA GLY A 2 -14.87 -8.54 -1.53
C GLY A 2 -16.24 -8.33 -2.19
N ILE A 3 -16.56 -7.07 -2.56
CA ILE A 3 -17.75 -6.68 -3.36
C ILE A 3 -17.98 -7.62 -4.58
N PHE A 4 -16.90 -8.17 -5.13
CA PHE A 4 -16.90 -9.10 -6.25
C PHE A 4 -17.60 -10.44 -6.00
N ASP A 5 -17.55 -10.98 -4.78
CA ASP A 5 -18.25 -12.23 -4.44
C ASP A 5 -19.75 -11.99 -4.21
N PHE A 6 -20.11 -10.76 -3.84
CA PHE A 6 -21.49 -10.31 -3.69
C PHE A 6 -22.19 -10.18 -5.05
N LEU A 7 -21.58 -9.45 -6.00
CA LEU A 7 -22.16 -9.25 -7.34
C LEU A 7 -22.28 -10.56 -8.15
N LYS A 8 -21.34 -11.50 -7.98
CA LYS A 8 -21.46 -12.84 -8.56
C LYS A 8 -22.63 -13.65 -7.98
N LYS A 9 -22.94 -13.49 -6.69
CA LYS A 9 -24.14 -14.09 -6.08
C LYS A 9 -25.40 -13.49 -6.69
N THR A 10 -25.47 -12.17 -6.90
CA THR A 10 -26.66 -11.52 -7.50
C THR A 10 -26.95 -12.00 -8.93
N GLU A 11 -25.92 -12.30 -9.73
CA GLU A 11 -26.11 -12.94 -11.05
C GLU A 11 -26.53 -14.41 -10.97
N ALA A 12 -26.05 -15.16 -9.96
CA ALA A 12 -26.37 -16.58 -9.79
C ALA A 12 -27.74 -16.85 -9.14
N THR A 13 -28.38 -15.86 -8.49
CA THR A 13 -29.63 -16.06 -7.73
C THR A 13 -30.90 -16.05 -8.62
N LYS A 14 -30.78 -16.19 -9.95
CA LYS A 14 -31.95 -16.36 -10.84
C LYS A 14 -32.49 -17.79 -10.94
N THR A 15 -31.85 -18.80 -10.33
CA THR A 15 -32.37 -20.18 -10.43
C THR A 15 -31.98 -21.05 -9.24
N THR A 16 -32.80 -21.09 -8.19
CA THR A 16 -32.90 -22.30 -7.34
C THR A 16 -34.21 -22.33 -6.56
N GLU A 17 -35.07 -23.31 -6.88
CA GLU A 17 -36.23 -23.67 -6.07
C GLU A 17 -35.76 -24.38 -4.79
N ILE A 18 -36.18 -23.89 -3.62
CA ILE A 18 -35.87 -24.47 -2.31
C ILE A 18 -37.11 -25.23 -1.79
N THR A 19 -36.91 -26.47 -1.35
CA THR A 19 -37.94 -27.40 -0.87
C THR A 19 -38.37 -27.10 0.57
N GLU A 20 -39.67 -27.25 0.83
CA GLU A 20 -40.43 -26.72 1.99
C GLU A 20 -40.12 -27.30 3.39
N SER A 21 -39.13 -28.18 3.56
CA SER A 21 -38.96 -28.96 4.80
C SER A 21 -37.97 -28.39 5.84
N ASN A 22 -37.29 -27.27 5.55
CA ASN A 22 -36.32 -26.64 6.47
C ASN A 22 -36.78 -25.29 7.09
N LYS A 23 -37.96 -24.77 6.73
CA LYS A 23 -38.40 -23.41 7.11
C LYS A 23 -38.63 -23.20 8.61
N GLU A 24 -39.18 -24.18 9.32
CA GLU A 24 -39.71 -23.95 10.68
C GLU A 24 -38.64 -23.87 11.79
N ALA A 25 -37.40 -24.30 11.54
CA ALA A 25 -36.31 -24.23 12.51
C ALA A 25 -35.34 -23.04 12.30
N GLU A 26 -35.27 -22.50 11.08
CA GLU A 26 -34.47 -21.30 10.75
C GLU A 26 -35.22 -19.98 11.01
N GLU A 27 -36.55 -19.99 10.99
CA GLU A 27 -37.41 -18.81 11.23
C GLU A 27 -37.25 -18.17 12.63
N ALA A 28 -36.61 -18.85 13.59
CA ALA A 28 -36.37 -18.30 14.93
C ALA A 28 -35.10 -17.42 15.05
N LYS A 29 -34.19 -17.46 14.07
CA LYS A 29 -33.04 -16.55 13.99
C LYS A 29 -33.32 -15.56 12.87
N GLY A 30 -33.59 -14.30 13.21
CA GLY A 30 -33.70 -13.24 12.21
C GLY A 30 -32.47 -13.25 11.30
N ASN A 31 -32.67 -13.06 10.00
CA ASN A 31 -31.62 -13.05 8.99
C ASN A 31 -31.37 -11.65 8.40
N ALA A 32 -32.01 -10.62 8.94
CA ALA A 32 -31.87 -9.24 8.46
C ALA A 32 -30.42 -8.78 8.58
N CYS A 33 -29.87 -8.25 7.49
CA CYS A 33 -28.56 -7.60 7.44
C CYS A 33 -28.68 -6.35 6.59
N LEU A 34 -28.42 -5.19 7.19
CA LEU A 34 -28.65 -3.88 6.61
C LEU A 34 -27.37 -3.07 6.55
N GLY A 35 -27.11 -2.45 5.41
CA GLY A 35 -26.01 -1.51 5.21
C GLY A 35 -26.49 -0.07 5.32
N VAL A 36 -25.91 0.72 6.23
CA VAL A 36 -26.29 2.13 6.41
C VAL A 36 -25.77 2.99 5.27
N LEU A 37 -26.69 3.71 4.62
CA LEU A 37 -26.43 4.63 3.51
C LEU A 37 -26.43 6.09 3.95
N GLY A 38 -27.12 6.38 5.06
CA GLY A 38 -27.23 7.70 5.66
C GLY A 38 -28.21 7.68 6.84
N PHE A 39 -28.23 8.77 7.62
CA PHE A 39 -29.12 8.88 8.76
C PHE A 39 -29.39 10.35 9.08
N PHE A 40 -30.56 10.60 9.68
CA PHE A 40 -31.07 11.94 9.94
C PHE A 40 -31.68 12.01 11.35
N PRO A 41 -31.16 12.86 12.25
CA PRO A 41 -31.74 13.01 13.58
C PRO A 41 -33.10 13.71 13.49
N MET A 42 -34.09 13.16 14.20
CA MET A 42 -35.43 13.74 14.37
C MET A 42 -35.56 14.29 15.79
N GLU A 43 -34.93 15.43 16.05
CA GLU A 43 -34.77 16.00 17.40
C GLU A 43 -36.10 16.20 18.14
N GLU A 44 -37.18 16.56 17.45
CA GLU A 44 -38.51 16.74 18.04
C GLU A 44 -39.10 15.44 18.62
N LYS A 45 -38.71 14.29 18.06
CA LYS A 45 -39.19 12.96 18.48
C LYS A 45 -38.18 12.21 19.37
N GLY A 46 -36.93 12.68 19.45
CA GLY A 46 -35.85 11.94 20.10
C GLY A 46 -35.49 10.64 19.36
N GLU A 47 -35.69 10.63 18.04
CA GLU A 47 -35.54 9.45 17.18
C GLU A 47 -34.48 9.69 16.08
N LEU A 48 -34.04 8.61 15.45
CA LEU A 48 -33.13 8.63 14.32
C LEU A 48 -33.79 7.93 13.13
N LEU A 49 -33.81 8.60 11.98
CA LEU A 49 -34.19 7.99 10.71
C LEU A 49 -32.94 7.43 10.02
N ILE A 50 -32.88 6.13 9.77
CA ILE A 50 -31.76 5.47 9.11
C ILE A 50 -32.19 5.05 7.71
N ALA A 51 -31.44 5.47 6.69
CA ALA A 51 -31.57 4.98 5.32
C ALA A 51 -30.59 3.82 5.12
N ALA A 52 -31.08 2.67 4.67
CA ALA A 52 -30.27 1.46 4.53
C ALA A 52 -30.66 0.63 3.29
N ASN A 53 -29.75 -0.22 2.82
CA ASN A 53 -30.11 -1.38 2.00
C ASN A 53 -30.37 -2.57 2.93
N LEU A 54 -31.40 -3.38 2.65
CA LEU A 54 -31.78 -4.56 3.42
C LEU A 54 -31.55 -5.82 2.60
N GLU A 55 -30.89 -6.80 3.22
CA GLU A 55 -30.89 -8.19 2.77
C GLU A 55 -31.47 -9.09 3.87
N GLY A 56 -32.31 -10.04 3.49
CA GLY A 56 -33.13 -10.83 4.41
C GLY A 56 -34.44 -10.14 4.79
N SER A 57 -35.04 -10.61 5.87
CA SER A 57 -36.39 -10.25 6.31
C SER A 57 -36.35 -9.36 7.55
N LEU A 58 -37.10 -8.26 7.54
CA LEU A 58 -37.18 -7.32 8.67
C LEU A 58 -38.63 -6.92 8.95
N LYS A 59 -39.00 -6.79 10.23
CA LYS A 59 -40.32 -6.37 10.71
C LYS A 59 -40.24 -5.26 11.73
N VAL A 60 -41.33 -4.50 11.87
CA VAL A 60 -41.48 -3.55 12.98
C VAL A 60 -41.43 -4.32 14.31
N GLY A 61 -40.68 -3.80 15.27
CA GLY A 61 -40.41 -4.42 16.56
C GLY A 61 -39.17 -5.31 16.61
N ASP A 62 -38.54 -5.61 15.47
CA ASP A 62 -37.30 -6.38 15.45
C ASP A 62 -36.17 -5.63 16.17
N CYS A 63 -35.36 -6.37 16.90
CA CYS A 63 -34.16 -5.87 17.58
C CYS A 63 -32.93 -6.20 16.73
N LEU A 64 -32.20 -5.16 16.33
CA LEU A 64 -30.98 -5.27 15.53
C LEU A 64 -29.77 -4.88 16.35
N GLN A 65 -28.70 -5.63 16.23
CA GLN A 65 -27.36 -5.19 16.65
C GLN A 65 -26.75 -4.33 15.56
N PHE A 66 -25.74 -3.51 15.87
CA PHE A 66 -24.96 -2.88 14.82
C PHE A 66 -23.47 -2.86 15.15
N CYS A 67 -22.64 -2.87 14.10
CA CYS A 67 -21.19 -2.74 14.19
C CYS A 67 -20.65 -1.81 13.09
N ASN A 68 -19.39 -1.41 13.25
CA ASN A 68 -18.60 -0.68 12.26
C ASN A 68 -17.49 -1.62 11.79
N PRO A 69 -17.64 -2.30 10.64
CA PRO A 69 -16.69 -3.34 10.25
C PRO A 69 -15.25 -2.88 10.11
N ASP A 70 -14.99 -1.63 9.77
CA ASP A 70 -13.65 -1.01 9.79
C ASP A 70 -12.98 -1.02 11.17
N GLN A 71 -13.78 -1.04 12.25
CA GLN A 71 -13.35 -1.06 13.65
C GLN A 71 -13.43 -2.45 14.29
N GLY A 72 -14.03 -3.43 13.59
CA GLY A 72 -14.26 -4.79 14.08
C GLY A 72 -15.71 -5.25 13.94
N MET A 73 -15.92 -6.54 14.19
CA MET A 73 -17.24 -7.18 14.04
C MET A 73 -18.05 -7.28 15.34
N ASP A 74 -17.52 -6.74 16.44
CA ASP A 74 -18.23 -6.71 17.72
C ASP A 74 -19.39 -5.72 17.68
N ALA A 75 -20.50 -6.10 18.32
CA ALA A 75 -21.68 -5.25 18.42
C ALA A 75 -21.36 -4.00 19.26
N LEU A 76 -21.62 -2.82 18.68
CA LEU A 76 -21.47 -1.52 19.34
C LEU A 76 -22.71 -1.12 20.14
N GLY A 77 -23.84 -1.73 19.84
CA GLY A 77 -25.12 -1.53 20.51
C GLY A 77 -26.25 -2.26 19.80
N SER A 78 -27.47 -1.99 20.25
CA SER A 78 -28.70 -2.54 19.66
C SER A 78 -29.77 -1.47 19.53
N VAL A 79 -30.63 -1.63 18.54
CA VAL A 79 -31.79 -0.76 18.28
C VAL A 79 -33.03 -1.60 18.05
N VAL A 80 -34.19 -1.04 18.38
CA VAL A 80 -35.49 -1.64 18.08
C VAL A 80 -36.13 -0.83 16.97
N VAL A 81 -36.59 -1.51 15.91
CA VAL A 81 -37.26 -0.88 14.78
C VAL A 81 -38.65 -0.42 15.22
N LYS A 82 -38.88 0.90 15.29
CA LYS A 82 -40.21 1.43 15.61
C LYS A 82 -41.11 1.55 14.39
N LYS A 83 -40.50 1.82 13.25
CA LYS A 83 -41.22 2.06 12.00
C LYS A 83 -40.36 1.67 10.82
N LEU A 84 -40.99 1.09 9.81
CA LEU A 84 -40.40 0.80 8.52
C LEU A 84 -41.15 1.54 7.43
N SER A 85 -40.39 2.13 6.51
CA SER A 85 -40.97 2.73 5.30
C SER A 85 -40.14 2.35 4.07
N CYS A 86 -40.83 2.03 2.98
CA CYS A 86 -40.25 1.81 1.66
C CYS A 86 -41.09 2.57 0.62
N HIS A 87 -40.46 3.17 -0.39
CA HIS A 87 -41.14 3.97 -1.42
C HIS A 87 -42.14 5.04 -0.90
N LYS A 88 -41.86 5.61 0.29
CA LYS A 88 -42.70 6.60 1.00
C LYS A 88 -44.01 6.03 1.59
N GLU A 89 -44.13 4.72 1.67
CA GLU A 89 -45.24 4.04 2.33
C GLU A 89 -44.76 3.32 3.59
N ASP A 90 -45.58 3.36 4.64
CA ASP A 90 -45.30 2.68 5.89
C ASP A 90 -45.72 1.22 5.79
N VAL A 91 -44.86 0.32 6.24
CA VAL A 91 -45.01 -1.13 6.10
C VAL A 91 -44.68 -1.83 7.41
N GLU A 92 -45.31 -2.99 7.64
CA GLU A 92 -45.07 -3.80 8.84
C GLU A 92 -43.86 -4.74 8.68
N ALA A 93 -43.52 -5.11 7.44
CA ALA A 93 -42.46 -6.04 7.11
C ALA A 93 -41.89 -5.77 5.71
N LEU A 94 -40.59 -6.05 5.54
CA LEU A 94 -39.86 -5.94 4.27
C LEU A 94 -38.97 -7.17 4.08
N ASN A 95 -38.68 -7.50 2.82
CA ASN A 95 -37.72 -8.53 2.45
C ASN A 95 -36.89 -8.03 1.28
N ASP A 96 -35.57 -8.11 1.39
CA ASP A 96 -34.61 -7.80 0.30
C ASP A 96 -34.94 -6.51 -0.46
N GLU A 97 -34.52 -5.37 0.10
CA GLU A 97 -34.86 -4.06 -0.44
C GLU A 97 -33.64 -3.18 -0.62
N GLU A 98 -33.54 -2.53 -1.78
CA GLU A 98 -32.39 -1.68 -2.07
C GLU A 98 -32.38 -0.40 -1.21
N LEU A 99 -33.53 0.14 -0.83
CA LEU A 99 -33.61 1.36 -0.04
C LEU A 99 -34.80 1.31 0.92
N VAL A 100 -34.49 1.17 2.20
CA VAL A 100 -35.45 1.17 3.30
C VAL A 100 -35.14 2.29 4.27
N TYR A 101 -36.17 2.76 4.96
CA TYR A 101 -36.06 3.72 6.05
C TYR A 101 -36.53 3.09 7.36
N LEU A 102 -35.71 3.21 8.38
CA LEU A 102 -36.01 2.74 9.73
C LEU A 102 -36.09 3.94 10.67
N GLU A 103 -37.18 4.05 11.45
CA GLU A 103 -37.21 4.95 12.60
C GLU A 103 -36.84 4.14 13.86
N VAL A 104 -35.84 4.62 14.61
CA VAL A 104 -35.38 4.01 15.86
C VAL A 104 -35.21 5.09 16.95
N ASP A 105 -35.23 4.69 18.22
CA ASP A 105 -34.89 5.59 19.32
C ASP A 105 -33.44 6.08 19.21
N LYS A 106 -33.22 7.37 19.48
CA LYS A 106 -31.87 7.92 19.58
C LYS A 106 -31.25 7.44 20.90
N VAL A 107 -30.34 6.48 20.79
CA VAL A 107 -29.57 5.93 21.94
C VAL A 107 -28.10 6.33 21.84
N PRO A 108 -27.36 6.51 22.96
CA PRO A 108 -25.98 7.00 22.95
C PRO A 108 -25.01 6.18 22.09
N SER A 109 -25.24 4.87 21.94
CA SER A 109 -24.40 4.05 21.07
C SER A 109 -24.43 4.49 19.60
N LEU A 110 -25.55 5.07 19.15
CA LEU A 110 -25.71 5.53 17.76
C LEU A 110 -24.86 6.76 17.42
N ASP A 111 -24.20 7.39 18.40
CA ASP A 111 -23.19 8.43 18.13
C ASP A 111 -22.00 7.88 17.31
N LYS A 112 -21.83 6.55 17.27
CA LYS A 112 -20.82 5.85 16.47
C LYS A 112 -21.32 5.42 15.09
N LEU A 113 -22.61 5.62 14.80
CA LEU A 113 -23.20 5.23 13.52
C LEU A 113 -22.59 6.08 12.39
N LYS A 114 -22.28 5.45 11.26
CA LYS A 114 -21.77 6.12 10.06
C LYS A 114 -22.28 5.42 8.81
N LYS A 115 -22.05 6.03 7.64
CA LYS A 115 -22.24 5.34 6.37
C LYS A 115 -21.30 4.14 6.31
N GLY A 116 -21.81 2.99 5.87
CA GLY A 116 -21.11 1.71 5.92
C GLY A 116 -21.34 0.92 7.22
N SER A 117 -21.85 1.51 8.30
CA SER A 117 -22.26 0.71 9.47
C SER A 117 -23.23 -0.40 9.07
N VAL A 118 -23.17 -1.55 9.75
CA VAL A 118 -24.04 -2.69 9.45
C VAL A 118 -24.96 -2.94 10.62
N LEU A 119 -26.28 -2.90 10.40
CA LEU A 119 -27.28 -3.38 11.35
C LEU A 119 -27.65 -4.82 11.02
N TYR A 120 -27.77 -5.70 12.00
CA TYR A 120 -28.00 -7.12 11.74
C TYR A 120 -28.76 -7.80 12.87
N SER A 121 -29.52 -8.83 12.50
CA SER A 121 -30.17 -9.73 13.45
C SER A 121 -29.13 -10.62 14.16
N GLN A 122 -29.41 -11.01 15.39
CA GLN A 122 -28.49 -11.86 16.15
C GLN A 122 -28.24 -13.19 15.43
N GLY A 123 -26.97 -13.53 15.20
CA GLY A 123 -26.55 -14.78 14.57
C GLY A 123 -26.21 -14.67 13.08
N VAL A 124 -26.31 -13.48 12.47
CA VAL A 124 -25.81 -13.23 11.11
C VAL A 124 -24.27 -13.38 11.08
N GLU A 125 -23.78 -14.17 10.13
CA GLU A 125 -22.36 -14.49 9.98
C GLU A 125 -21.50 -13.27 9.63
N GLU A 126 -20.22 -13.29 10.01
CA GLU A 126 -19.26 -12.22 9.70
C GLU A 126 -19.08 -12.01 8.21
N GLU A 127 -19.03 -13.07 7.41
CA GLU A 127 -18.88 -12.95 5.95
C GLU A 127 -20.02 -12.13 5.34
N LYS A 128 -21.25 -12.39 5.79
CA LYS A 128 -22.44 -11.64 5.35
C LYS A 128 -22.30 -10.16 5.74
N ARG A 129 -21.95 -9.87 6.99
CA ARG A 129 -21.76 -8.50 7.48
C ARG A 129 -20.65 -7.76 6.72
N SER A 130 -19.53 -8.42 6.43
CA SER A 130 -18.46 -7.88 5.58
C SER A 130 -18.95 -7.55 4.18
N SER A 131 -19.74 -8.43 3.56
CA SER A 131 -20.26 -8.19 2.22
C SER A 131 -21.25 -7.02 2.18
N THR A 132 -22.13 -6.93 3.18
CA THR A 132 -23.09 -5.83 3.34
C THR A 132 -22.38 -4.49 3.56
N TYR A 133 -21.28 -4.47 4.32
CA TYR A 133 -20.44 -3.28 4.51
C TYR A 133 -19.87 -2.73 3.21
N GLY A 134 -19.19 -3.58 2.42
CA GLY A 134 -18.62 -3.14 1.14
C GLY A 134 -19.70 -2.65 0.18
N TYR A 135 -20.85 -3.33 0.14
CA TYR A 135 -21.98 -2.91 -0.70
C TYR A 135 -22.62 -1.60 -0.22
N ALA A 136 -22.72 -1.38 1.10
CA ALA A 136 -23.22 -0.13 1.67
C ALA A 136 -22.32 1.06 1.28
N LEU A 137 -20.99 0.90 1.36
CA LEU A 137 -20.04 1.92 0.93
C LEU A 137 -20.13 2.19 -0.56
N TYR A 138 -20.22 1.15 -1.40
CA TYR A 138 -20.47 1.29 -2.84
C TYR A 138 -21.73 2.11 -3.11
N ARG A 139 -22.87 1.72 -2.53
CA ARG A 139 -24.13 2.43 -2.77
C ARG A 139 -24.09 3.87 -2.26
N ALA A 140 -23.59 4.09 -1.05
CA ALA A 140 -23.54 5.42 -0.46
C ALA A 140 -22.62 6.37 -1.23
N PHE A 141 -21.38 5.95 -1.51
CA PHE A 141 -20.35 6.84 -2.03
C PHE A 141 -20.23 6.80 -3.55
N VAL A 142 -20.47 5.66 -4.19
CA VAL A 142 -20.35 5.51 -5.66
C VAL A 142 -21.69 5.78 -6.34
N THR A 143 -22.76 5.11 -5.93
CA THR A 143 -24.06 5.25 -6.62
C THR A 143 -24.79 6.54 -6.24
N ILE A 144 -24.93 6.83 -4.94
CA ILE A 144 -25.73 7.97 -4.44
C ILE A 144 -24.94 9.28 -4.52
N GLN A 145 -23.68 9.26 -4.11
CA GLN A 145 -22.82 10.45 -4.10
C GLN A 145 -21.91 10.60 -5.33
N GLU A 146 -21.96 9.65 -6.27
CA GLU A 146 -21.22 9.72 -7.55
C GLU A 146 -19.70 9.93 -7.37
N GLY A 147 -19.10 9.34 -6.34
CA GLY A 147 -17.67 9.46 -6.00
C GLY A 147 -17.29 10.76 -5.30
N LYS A 148 -18.26 11.57 -4.86
CA LYS A 148 -18.00 12.83 -4.14
C LYS A 148 -18.05 12.59 -2.65
N VAL A 149 -16.99 12.99 -1.93
CA VAL A 149 -16.91 12.92 -0.47
C VAL A 149 -16.96 14.33 0.09
N GLY A 150 -17.99 14.65 0.86
CA GLY A 150 -18.12 15.93 1.56
C GLY A 150 -17.29 15.98 2.84
N ASP A 151 -17.20 17.14 3.49
CA ASP A 151 -16.34 17.34 4.67
C ASP A 151 -16.74 16.46 5.87
N GLU A 152 -18.03 16.33 6.15
CA GLU A 152 -18.54 15.48 7.23
C GLU A 152 -18.17 14.01 7.01
N ASP A 153 -18.40 13.51 5.79
CA ASP A 153 -18.02 12.16 5.39
C ASP A 153 -16.50 11.99 5.45
N TYR A 154 -15.72 12.95 4.93
CA TYR A 154 -14.26 12.94 5.01
C TYR A 154 -13.76 12.79 6.45
N GLN A 155 -14.36 13.48 7.42
CA GLN A 155 -13.97 13.34 8.83
C GLN A 155 -14.32 11.95 9.39
N ALA A 156 -15.49 11.42 9.05
CA ALA A 156 -16.00 10.14 9.57
C ALA A 156 -15.32 8.90 8.98
N LEU A 157 -14.81 8.99 7.75
CA LEU A 157 -14.17 7.86 7.06
C LEU A 157 -12.86 7.43 7.74
N SER A 158 -12.69 6.12 7.87
CA SER A 158 -11.42 5.49 8.22
C SER A 158 -10.55 5.27 6.97
N LEU A 159 -9.31 4.82 7.18
CA LEU A 159 -8.46 4.35 6.09
C LEU A 159 -9.11 3.19 5.32
N GLU A 160 -9.74 2.26 6.05
CA GLU A 160 -10.37 1.09 5.44
C GLU A 160 -11.58 1.47 4.58
N ASP A 161 -12.46 2.35 5.09
CA ASP A 161 -13.61 2.83 4.31
C ASP A 161 -13.11 3.52 3.02
N SER A 162 -12.06 4.34 3.13
CA SER A 162 -11.51 5.10 2.00
C SER A 162 -10.93 4.19 0.92
N ILE A 163 -10.26 3.09 1.31
CA ILE A 163 -9.73 2.09 0.38
C ILE A 163 -10.87 1.34 -0.31
N GLU A 164 -11.89 0.91 0.43
CA GLU A 164 -13.06 0.21 -0.13
C GLU A 164 -13.85 1.09 -1.10
N ILE A 165 -14.05 2.37 -0.77
CA ILE A 165 -14.70 3.35 -1.66
C ILE A 165 -13.89 3.54 -2.94
N LEU A 166 -12.57 3.73 -2.85
CA LEU A 166 -11.70 3.88 -4.02
C LEU A 166 -11.73 2.62 -4.89
N GLN A 167 -11.67 1.44 -4.28
CA GLN A 167 -11.77 0.17 -5.00
C GLN A 167 -13.10 0.04 -5.74
N ALA A 168 -14.20 0.37 -5.06
CA ALA A 168 -15.54 0.29 -5.61
C ALA A 168 -15.75 1.29 -6.76
N PHE A 169 -15.23 2.51 -6.62
CA PHE A 169 -15.30 3.53 -7.68
C PHE A 169 -14.45 3.14 -8.89
N LEU A 170 -13.23 2.62 -8.69
CA LEU A 170 -12.39 2.07 -9.78
C LEU A 170 -13.09 0.94 -10.52
N TRP A 171 -13.80 0.07 -9.80
CA TRP A 171 -14.57 -0.99 -10.41
C TRP A 171 -15.72 -0.45 -11.27
N ASP A 172 -16.48 0.51 -10.75
CA ASP A 172 -17.59 1.15 -11.46
C ASP A 172 -17.13 1.84 -12.75
N CYS A 173 -16.03 2.60 -12.70
CA CYS A 173 -15.42 3.20 -13.89
C CYS A 173 -15.05 2.14 -14.94
N ARG A 174 -14.49 0.99 -14.54
CA ARG A 174 -14.15 -0.09 -15.48
C ARG A 174 -15.37 -0.72 -16.13
N GLN A 175 -16.50 -0.84 -15.42
CA GLN A 175 -17.73 -1.36 -16.02
C GLN A 175 -18.27 -0.45 -17.11
N ASN A 176 -18.07 0.86 -16.97
CA ASN A 176 -18.63 1.86 -17.88
C ASN A 176 -17.65 2.30 -18.99
N GLN A 177 -16.40 1.83 -18.95
CA GLN A 177 -15.29 2.32 -19.77
C GLN A 177 -15.55 2.31 -21.28
N GLU A 178 -16.24 1.30 -21.82
CA GLU A 178 -16.53 1.21 -23.27
C GLU A 178 -17.60 2.22 -23.74
N THR A 179 -18.44 2.68 -22.82
CA THR A 179 -19.59 3.56 -23.11
C THR A 179 -19.39 4.98 -22.58
N GLU A 180 -18.29 5.22 -21.87
CA GLU A 180 -18.01 6.47 -21.19
C GLU A 180 -17.62 7.58 -22.19
N SER A 181 -18.16 8.79 -22.01
CA SER A 181 -17.73 9.96 -22.77
C SER A 181 -16.41 10.51 -22.23
N GLU A 182 -15.62 11.17 -23.07
CA GLU A 182 -14.36 11.81 -22.65
C GLU A 182 -14.56 12.80 -21.48
N GLU A 183 -15.67 13.55 -21.46
CA GLU A 183 -15.99 14.46 -20.35
C GLU A 183 -16.24 13.70 -19.04
N SER A 184 -16.94 12.57 -19.09
CA SER A 184 -17.17 11.71 -17.92
C SER A 184 -15.85 11.09 -17.46
N TYR A 185 -15.02 10.61 -18.38
CA TYR A 185 -13.72 10.04 -18.08
C TYR A 185 -12.81 11.03 -17.33
N GLN A 186 -12.75 12.28 -17.80
CA GLN A 186 -12.00 13.35 -17.12
C GLN A 186 -12.58 13.70 -15.76
N ALA A 187 -13.92 13.76 -15.63
CA ALA A 187 -14.57 14.00 -14.35
C ALA A 187 -14.29 12.87 -13.35
N ASN A 188 -14.35 11.61 -13.79
CA ASN A 188 -14.07 10.44 -12.98
C ASN A 188 -12.58 10.34 -12.61
N THR A 189 -11.68 10.74 -13.50
CA THR A 189 -10.25 10.86 -13.18
C THR A 189 -10.02 11.83 -12.01
N ARG A 190 -10.66 13.01 -12.01
CA ARG A 190 -10.54 13.97 -10.89
C ARG A 190 -11.13 13.43 -9.59
N LYS A 191 -12.23 12.67 -9.66
CA LYS A 191 -12.81 12.00 -8.49
C LYS A 191 -11.88 10.92 -7.94
N LEU A 192 -11.25 10.13 -8.82
CA LEU A 192 -10.25 9.13 -8.44
C LEU A 192 -9.04 9.77 -7.76
N GLU A 193 -8.52 10.88 -8.31
CA GLU A 193 -7.44 11.67 -7.69
C GLU A 193 -7.86 12.13 -6.29
N ARG A 194 -9.07 12.67 -6.14
CA ARG A 194 -9.59 13.10 -4.84
C ARG A 194 -9.74 11.93 -3.86
N LEU A 195 -10.27 10.79 -4.29
CA LEU A 195 -10.38 9.61 -3.43
C LEU A 195 -9.01 9.07 -3.01
N ALA A 196 -8.02 9.09 -3.92
CA ALA A 196 -6.64 8.72 -3.60
C ALA A 196 -6.00 9.69 -2.60
N GLU A 197 -6.27 11.00 -2.68
CA GLU A 197 -5.86 11.97 -1.66
C GLU A 197 -6.46 11.66 -0.29
N ILE A 198 -7.74 11.26 -0.24
CA ILE A 198 -8.38 10.87 1.03
C ILE A 198 -7.70 9.62 1.59
N VAL A 199 -7.44 8.60 0.78
CA VAL A 199 -6.68 7.41 1.20
C VAL A 199 -5.31 7.80 1.76
N LYS A 200 -4.58 8.70 1.08
CA LYS A 200 -3.29 9.23 1.57
C LYS A 200 -3.44 9.91 2.93
N ASP A 201 -4.38 10.84 3.09
CA ASP A 201 -4.55 11.58 4.34
C ASP A 201 -4.88 10.63 5.50
N LYS A 202 -5.77 9.65 5.25
CA LYS A 202 -6.15 8.63 6.24
C LYS A 202 -5.01 7.67 6.53
N LEU A 203 -4.18 7.34 5.54
CA LEU A 203 -2.99 6.50 5.68
C LEU A 203 -1.96 7.15 6.60
N LEU A 204 -1.66 8.44 6.38
CA LEU A 204 -0.68 9.18 7.18
C LEU A 204 -1.18 9.45 8.61
N ALA A 205 -2.51 9.56 8.80
CA ALA A 205 -3.12 9.74 10.12
C ALA A 205 -3.28 8.43 10.91
N ALA A 206 -3.32 7.28 10.25
CA ALA A 206 -3.55 5.98 10.85
C ALA A 206 -2.56 5.70 11.99
N ASP A 207 -3.00 4.97 13.01
CA ASP A 207 -2.14 4.58 14.14
C ASP A 207 -1.16 3.48 13.74
N SER A 208 -1.59 2.57 12.85
CA SER A 208 -0.72 1.54 12.30
C SER A 208 -1.24 0.98 10.98
N ILE A 209 -0.33 0.37 10.23
CA ILE A 209 -0.59 -0.43 9.04
C ILE A 209 0.28 -1.68 9.07
N TYR A 210 -0.07 -2.68 8.26
CA TYR A 210 0.77 -3.84 8.05
C TYR A 210 1.44 -3.75 6.68
N ALA A 211 2.72 -4.10 6.60
CA ALA A 211 3.48 -4.09 5.36
C ALA A 211 4.15 -5.45 5.12
N VAL A 212 4.17 -5.90 3.87
CA VAL A 212 4.88 -7.13 3.48
C VAL A 212 6.36 -6.84 3.28
N TYR A 213 7.20 -7.65 3.92
CA TYR A 213 8.66 -7.61 3.81
C TYR A 213 9.17 -8.88 3.14
N SER A 214 10.30 -8.76 2.43
CA SER A 214 11.05 -9.93 1.99
C SER A 214 11.95 -10.42 3.11
N GLU A 215 11.84 -11.70 3.46
CA GLU A 215 12.74 -12.32 4.45
C GLU A 215 14.19 -12.33 3.96
N LYS A 216 14.38 -12.41 2.63
CA LYS A 216 15.70 -12.49 2.00
C LYS A 216 16.45 -11.17 2.07
N THR A 217 15.75 -10.06 1.79
CA THR A 217 16.37 -8.74 1.68
C THR A 217 16.22 -7.89 2.94
N GLY A 218 15.31 -8.25 3.85
CA GLY A 218 15.03 -7.48 5.07
C GLY A 218 14.26 -6.17 4.83
N GLU A 219 13.93 -5.87 3.57
CA GLU A 219 13.26 -4.65 3.13
C GLU A 219 11.80 -4.93 2.74
N PRO A 220 10.94 -3.90 2.63
CA PRO A 220 9.61 -4.04 2.05
C PRO A 220 9.65 -4.76 0.71
N TYR A 221 8.78 -5.76 0.55
CA TYR A 221 8.74 -6.60 -0.63
C TYR A 221 8.27 -5.76 -1.83
N LEU A 222 9.04 -5.77 -2.92
CA LEU A 222 8.69 -5.13 -4.19
C LEU A 222 7.91 -6.10 -5.07
N PHE A 223 6.65 -5.77 -5.33
CA PHE A 223 5.76 -6.52 -6.20
C PHE A 223 5.83 -5.92 -7.61
N SER A 224 6.37 -6.68 -8.56
CA SER A 224 6.38 -6.35 -9.98
C SER A 224 5.97 -7.58 -10.79
N THR A 225 5.19 -7.38 -11.84
CA THR A 225 4.83 -8.42 -12.81
C THR A 225 5.55 -8.12 -14.12
N THR A 226 6.20 -9.12 -14.70
CA THR A 226 6.80 -9.02 -16.04
C THR A 226 5.88 -9.70 -17.05
N TYR A 227 5.52 -8.97 -18.10
CA TYR A 227 4.71 -9.44 -19.23
C TYR A 227 5.59 -9.55 -20.47
N ASP A 228 5.51 -10.69 -21.15
CA ASP A 228 6.02 -10.83 -22.51
C ASP A 228 5.01 -10.23 -23.50
N ARG A 229 5.44 -9.25 -24.28
CA ARG A 229 4.63 -8.59 -25.32
C ARG A 229 5.07 -9.01 -26.73
N GLY A 230 5.80 -10.12 -26.86
CA GLY A 230 6.27 -10.65 -28.13
C GLY A 230 7.30 -9.71 -28.78
N GLU A 231 7.01 -9.26 -30.00
CA GLU A 231 7.92 -8.38 -30.75
C GLU A 231 8.16 -7.02 -30.07
N GLU A 232 7.24 -6.56 -29.21
CA GLU A 232 7.38 -5.33 -28.43
C GLU A 232 8.29 -5.50 -27.18
N GLY A 233 8.79 -6.71 -26.95
CA GLY A 233 9.69 -7.03 -25.84
C GLY A 233 8.97 -7.27 -24.52
N TYR A 234 9.66 -6.99 -23.41
CA TYR A 234 9.15 -7.24 -22.06
C TYR A 234 8.72 -5.94 -21.39
N LEU A 235 7.60 -5.99 -20.67
CA LEU A 235 7.11 -4.91 -19.82
C LEU A 235 7.12 -5.36 -18.36
N CYS A 236 7.79 -4.60 -17.50
CA CYS A 236 7.67 -4.76 -16.05
C CYS A 236 6.68 -3.72 -15.53
N THR A 237 5.73 -4.13 -14.69
CA THR A 237 4.93 -3.18 -13.94
C THR A 237 5.81 -2.42 -12.95
N ASP A 238 5.39 -1.21 -12.63
CA ASP A 238 5.95 -0.44 -11.53
C ASP A 238 6.02 -1.30 -10.25
N PRO A 239 7.20 -1.41 -9.60
CA PRO A 239 7.34 -2.18 -8.38
C PRO A 239 6.66 -1.46 -7.22
N MET A 240 5.61 -2.06 -6.68
CA MET A 240 4.83 -1.52 -5.56
C MET A 240 5.14 -2.26 -4.26
N ILE A 241 5.01 -1.60 -3.11
CA ILE A 241 4.91 -2.29 -1.82
C ILE A 241 3.45 -2.69 -1.53
N MET A 242 3.24 -3.74 -0.74
CA MET A 242 1.90 -4.17 -0.32
C MET A 242 1.63 -3.74 1.12
N LEU A 243 0.54 -2.99 1.31
CA LEU A 243 0.06 -2.51 2.60
C LEU A 243 -1.32 -3.08 2.90
N PHE A 244 -1.57 -3.35 4.18
CA PHE A 244 -2.86 -3.83 4.68
C PHE A 244 -3.31 -2.96 5.84
N THR A 245 -4.61 -2.68 5.90
CA THR A 245 -5.21 -2.17 7.13
C THR A 245 -5.24 -3.28 8.20
N PRO A 246 -5.35 -2.92 9.49
CA PRO A 246 -5.47 -3.92 10.54
C PRO A 246 -6.62 -4.91 10.33
N ARG A 247 -7.81 -4.41 9.95
CA ARG A 247 -8.98 -5.26 9.68
C ARG A 247 -8.68 -6.28 8.59
N TRP A 248 -8.16 -5.82 7.45
CA TRP A 248 -7.88 -6.69 6.32
C TRP A 248 -6.83 -7.74 6.66
N TYR A 249 -5.75 -7.33 7.32
CA TYR A 249 -4.71 -8.25 7.74
C TYR A 249 -5.25 -9.31 8.69
N HIS A 250 -6.04 -8.94 9.70
CA HIS A 250 -6.62 -9.91 10.64
C HIS A 250 -7.59 -10.87 9.96
N GLN A 251 -8.41 -10.40 9.03
CA GLN A 251 -9.36 -11.24 8.30
C GLN A 251 -8.66 -12.26 7.39
N PHE A 252 -7.57 -11.88 6.72
CA PHE A 252 -6.88 -12.71 5.74
C PHE A 252 -5.50 -13.18 6.21
N LYS A 253 -5.26 -13.18 7.52
CA LYS A 253 -3.94 -13.41 8.12
C LYS A 253 -3.31 -14.71 7.63
N GLU A 254 -4.05 -15.82 7.68
CA GLU A 254 -3.55 -17.13 7.28
C GLU A 254 -3.10 -17.14 5.81
N THR A 255 -3.93 -16.59 4.91
CA THR A 255 -3.61 -16.48 3.48
C THR A 255 -2.40 -15.58 3.24
N ILE A 256 -2.36 -14.41 3.88
CA ILE A 256 -1.27 -13.44 3.72
C ILE A 256 0.06 -14.02 4.25
N ASP A 257 0.05 -14.58 5.47
CA ASP A 257 1.24 -15.12 6.13
C ASP A 257 1.72 -16.43 5.49
N SER A 258 0.86 -17.16 4.77
CA SER A 258 1.26 -18.36 4.03
C SER A 258 2.17 -18.10 2.82
N ARG A 259 2.33 -16.83 2.43
CA ARG A 259 3.14 -16.46 1.27
C ARG A 259 4.63 -16.76 1.55
N PRO A 260 5.29 -17.60 0.72
CA PRO A 260 6.67 -17.98 0.94
C PRO A 260 7.62 -16.79 0.79
N ASN A 261 8.76 -16.84 1.50
CA ASN A 261 9.83 -15.84 1.44
C ASN A 261 9.38 -14.41 1.81
N SER A 262 8.27 -14.28 2.52
CA SER A 262 7.75 -13.00 2.99
C SER A 262 7.30 -13.09 4.43
N LEU A 263 7.41 -11.98 5.14
CA LEU A 263 6.85 -11.80 6.46
C LEU A 263 6.06 -10.50 6.49
N VAL A 264 5.08 -10.39 7.38
CA VAL A 264 4.32 -9.16 7.57
C VAL A 264 4.78 -8.45 8.85
N LYS A 265 5.08 -7.15 8.75
CA LYS A 265 5.42 -6.31 9.90
C LYS A 265 4.33 -5.28 10.16
N LEU A 266 4.06 -5.04 11.44
CA LEU A 266 3.31 -3.87 11.89
C LEU A 266 4.20 -2.64 11.76
N ILE A 267 3.69 -1.61 11.11
CA ILE A 267 4.29 -0.28 11.03
C ILE A 267 3.41 0.64 11.86
N GLU A 268 3.94 1.05 13.01
CA GLU A 268 3.26 1.97 13.91
C GLU A 268 3.60 3.41 13.56
N ASN A 269 2.62 4.27 13.73
CA ASN A 269 2.83 5.69 13.63
C ASN A 269 3.44 6.22 14.92
N THR A 270 4.33 7.19 14.79
CA THR A 270 4.97 7.86 15.92
C THR A 270 4.02 8.88 16.54
N ALA A 271 4.34 9.36 17.75
CA ALA A 271 3.53 10.36 18.45
C ALA A 271 3.35 11.67 17.67
N ASP A 272 4.32 12.03 16.81
CA ASP A 272 4.27 13.20 15.91
C ASP A 272 3.60 12.90 14.55
N LYS A 273 3.02 11.71 14.37
CA LYS A 273 2.35 11.24 13.16
C LYS A 273 3.24 11.20 11.91
N LYS A 274 4.55 11.00 12.09
CA LYS A 274 5.54 10.88 11.00
C LYS A 274 6.06 9.47 10.75
N GLY A 275 5.75 8.50 11.61
CA GLY A 275 6.26 7.13 11.52
C GLY A 275 5.92 6.44 10.20
N ILE A 276 4.64 6.51 9.81
CA ILE A 276 4.17 5.94 8.53
C ILE A 276 4.78 6.70 7.34
N GLU A 277 4.81 8.04 7.38
CA GLU A 277 5.43 8.86 6.33
C GLU A 277 6.92 8.53 6.13
N ASN A 278 7.68 8.37 7.22
CA ASN A 278 9.09 8.02 7.19
C ASN A 278 9.33 6.61 6.64
N PHE A 279 8.46 5.66 6.99
CA PHE A 279 8.47 4.32 6.42
C PHE A 279 8.24 4.36 4.90
N LEU A 280 7.19 5.05 4.45
CA LEU A 280 6.87 5.20 3.03
C LEU A 280 7.98 5.94 2.27
N GLY A 281 8.51 7.03 2.84
CA GLY A 281 9.64 7.77 2.26
C GLY A 281 10.89 6.90 2.10
N THR A 282 11.17 6.02 3.06
CA THR A 282 12.25 5.02 2.94
C THR A 282 11.96 4.02 1.82
N ALA A 283 10.75 3.46 1.79
CA ALA A 283 10.35 2.49 0.77
C ALA A 283 10.43 3.09 -0.64
N PHE A 284 10.01 4.34 -0.82
CA PHE A 284 9.97 4.99 -2.14
C PHE A 284 11.33 5.52 -2.56
N TYR A 285 11.99 6.30 -1.69
CA TYR A 285 13.15 7.10 -2.11
C TYR A 285 14.50 6.49 -1.75
N LEU A 286 14.54 5.47 -0.87
CA LEU A 286 15.75 4.67 -0.63
C LEU A 286 15.65 3.28 -1.26
N ASN A 287 14.48 2.63 -1.21
CA ASN A 287 14.31 1.27 -1.72
C ASN A 287 13.79 1.22 -3.16
N GLY A 288 13.30 2.34 -3.68
CA GLY A 288 12.89 2.48 -5.07
C GLY A 288 11.51 1.89 -5.40
N ALA A 289 10.64 1.64 -4.43
CA ALA A 289 9.24 1.36 -4.74
C ALA A 289 8.60 2.58 -5.44
N LEU A 290 7.77 2.33 -6.45
CA LEU A 290 7.11 3.38 -7.24
C LEU A 290 5.69 3.70 -6.75
N GLY A 291 5.27 3.07 -5.66
CA GLY A 291 3.99 3.29 -5.01
C GLY A 291 3.64 2.18 -4.05
N ALA A 292 2.38 2.17 -3.61
CA ALA A 292 1.85 1.18 -2.71
C ALA A 292 0.51 0.64 -3.24
N THR A 293 0.30 -0.63 -2.98
CA THR A 293 -0.94 -1.36 -3.20
C THR A 293 -1.60 -1.63 -1.85
N PHE A 294 -2.93 -1.50 -1.76
CA PHE A 294 -3.66 -1.54 -0.50
C PHE A 294 -4.69 -2.65 -0.50
N ASN A 295 -4.60 -3.58 0.45
CA ASN A 295 -5.50 -4.73 0.66
C ASN A 295 -5.53 -5.75 -0.49
N THR A 296 -5.73 -5.28 -1.71
CA THR A 296 -5.84 -6.02 -2.96
C THR A 296 -5.04 -5.29 -4.05
N LYS A 297 -4.76 -5.94 -5.19
CA LYS A 297 -3.97 -5.32 -6.28
C LYS A 297 -4.73 -4.21 -7.01
N GLU A 298 -6.04 -4.14 -6.77
CA GLU A 298 -7.00 -3.28 -7.43
C GLU A 298 -6.86 -1.82 -6.99
N VAL A 299 -6.35 -1.58 -5.78
CA VAL A 299 -6.08 -0.23 -5.27
C VAL A 299 -4.58 -0.01 -5.21
N SER A 300 -4.06 0.79 -6.13
CA SER A 300 -2.65 1.18 -6.17
C SER A 300 -2.52 2.69 -6.31
N ILE A 301 -1.64 3.29 -5.51
CA ILE A 301 -1.37 4.74 -5.50
C ILE A 301 0.13 4.96 -5.66
N SER A 302 0.51 5.86 -6.57
CA SER A 302 1.90 6.16 -6.87
C SER A 302 2.62 6.81 -5.68
N ALA A 303 3.94 6.61 -5.62
CA ALA A 303 4.77 7.14 -4.55
C ALA A 303 4.63 8.66 -4.39
N SER A 304 4.63 9.41 -5.51
CA SER A 304 4.54 10.87 -5.51
C SER A 304 3.19 11.39 -5.05
N ALA A 305 2.12 10.61 -5.17
CA ALA A 305 0.82 10.95 -4.64
C ALA A 305 0.74 10.69 -3.13
N LEU A 306 1.49 9.72 -2.60
CA LEU A 306 1.46 9.35 -1.18
C LEU A 306 2.41 10.18 -0.31
N VAL A 307 3.66 10.34 -0.75
CA VAL A 307 4.68 11.09 -0.03
C VAL A 307 5.35 12.04 -1.02
N GLN A 308 5.66 13.25 -0.59
CA GLN A 308 6.37 14.19 -1.43
C GLN A 308 7.83 13.77 -1.58
N LYS A 309 8.38 13.90 -2.79
CA LYS A 309 9.81 13.71 -3.01
C LYS A 309 10.59 14.71 -2.16
N PRO A 310 11.60 14.28 -1.39
CA PRO A 310 12.46 15.19 -0.66
C PRO A 310 13.05 16.25 -1.58
N ASP A 311 12.90 17.52 -1.20
CA ASP A 311 13.48 18.66 -1.92
C ASP A 311 14.77 19.10 -1.23
N PHE A 312 15.88 18.93 -1.94
CA PHE A 312 17.21 19.33 -1.49
C PHE A 312 17.78 20.51 -2.29
N SER A 313 16.96 21.19 -3.09
CA SER A 313 17.39 22.30 -3.95
C SER A 313 18.04 23.46 -3.18
N ASN A 314 17.69 23.62 -1.90
CA ASN A 314 18.24 24.64 -1.00
C ASN A 314 19.49 24.18 -0.23
N LEU A 315 19.93 22.93 -0.40
CA LEU A 315 21.12 22.39 0.26
C LEU A 315 22.34 22.43 -0.68
N PRO A 316 23.54 22.73 -0.16
CA PRO A 316 24.78 22.47 -0.88
C PRO A 316 24.88 20.98 -1.28
N GLU A 317 25.47 20.67 -2.43
CA GLU A 317 25.57 19.30 -2.95
C GLU A 317 26.14 18.31 -1.93
N ILE A 318 27.16 18.71 -1.16
CA ILE A 318 27.79 17.89 -0.12
C ILE A 318 26.86 17.54 1.05
N GLN A 319 25.78 18.30 1.25
CA GLN A 319 24.76 18.06 2.27
C GLN A 319 23.55 17.29 1.73
N VAL A 320 23.46 17.11 0.40
CA VAL A 320 22.41 16.30 -0.21
C VAL A 320 22.63 14.84 0.21
N PRO A 321 21.64 14.18 0.84
CA PRO A 321 21.78 12.78 1.21
C PRO A 321 22.07 11.90 -0.01
N VAL A 322 23.00 10.96 0.14
CA VAL A 322 23.25 9.94 -0.88
C VAL A 322 22.06 8.99 -0.92
N MET A 323 21.43 8.90 -2.09
CA MET A 323 20.25 8.08 -2.34
C MET A 323 20.37 7.47 -3.74
N ASN A 324 20.24 6.14 -3.85
CA ASN A 324 20.26 5.45 -5.14
C ASN A 324 19.07 4.49 -5.28
N PRO A 325 17.82 5.00 -5.29
CA PRO A 325 16.64 4.15 -5.36
C PRO A 325 16.62 3.26 -6.61
N ASP A 326 17.19 3.70 -7.73
CA ASP A 326 17.18 2.92 -8.97
C ASP A 326 18.04 1.66 -8.89
N ILE A 327 19.28 1.75 -8.39
CA ILE A 327 20.11 0.54 -8.21
C ILE A 327 19.51 -0.35 -7.12
N VAL A 328 19.02 0.23 -6.02
CA VAL A 328 18.45 -0.53 -4.91
C VAL A 328 17.21 -1.29 -5.35
N ARG A 329 16.30 -0.67 -6.13
CA ARG A 329 15.12 -1.34 -6.69
C ARG A 329 15.47 -2.64 -7.38
N TRP A 330 16.44 -2.59 -8.30
CA TRP A 330 16.83 -3.76 -9.09
C TRP A 330 17.58 -4.79 -8.25
N MET A 331 18.41 -4.35 -7.29
CA MET A 331 19.03 -5.25 -6.31
C MET A 331 17.98 -5.98 -5.47
N LEU A 332 16.95 -5.29 -4.98
CA LEU A 332 15.89 -5.90 -4.18
C LEU A 332 15.03 -6.86 -5.01
N LEU A 333 14.64 -6.49 -6.23
CA LEU A 333 13.89 -7.37 -7.13
C LEU A 333 14.68 -8.65 -7.45
N MET A 334 15.97 -8.55 -7.80
CA MET A 334 16.84 -9.71 -7.99
C MET A 334 17.03 -10.51 -6.69
N GLY A 335 17.17 -9.84 -5.55
CA GLY A 335 17.38 -10.46 -4.24
C GLY A 335 16.18 -11.26 -3.72
N GLN A 336 14.98 -10.85 -4.11
CA GLN A 336 13.73 -11.55 -3.81
C GLN A 336 13.59 -12.85 -4.61
N MET A 337 14.14 -12.89 -5.83
CA MET A 337 14.10 -14.09 -6.67
C MET A 337 14.93 -15.22 -6.04
N ASP A 338 14.39 -16.44 -6.13
CA ASP A 338 15.22 -17.63 -5.96
C ASP A 338 16.18 -17.78 -7.13
N LYS A 339 17.11 -18.73 -7.02
CA LYS A 339 17.93 -19.08 -8.17
C LYS A 339 16.98 -19.49 -9.30
N PRO A 340 17.02 -18.82 -10.48
CA PRO A 340 16.12 -19.16 -11.58
C PRO A 340 16.17 -20.65 -11.89
N THR A 341 14.99 -21.27 -11.94
CA THR A 341 14.78 -22.68 -12.26
C THR A 341 14.01 -22.86 -13.57
N THR A 342 13.38 -21.80 -14.07
CA THR A 342 12.67 -21.76 -15.35
C THR A 342 13.29 -20.75 -16.32
N GLU A 343 13.01 -20.91 -17.62
CA GLU A 343 13.46 -19.95 -18.65
C GLU A 343 12.89 -18.55 -18.41
N ASP A 344 11.62 -18.45 -18.00
CA ASP A 344 10.97 -17.18 -17.66
C ASP A 344 11.67 -16.47 -16.49
N GLU A 345 12.01 -17.21 -15.43
CA GLU A 345 12.74 -16.66 -14.28
C GLU A 345 14.14 -16.18 -14.70
N GLU A 346 14.82 -16.89 -15.60
CA GLU A 346 16.11 -16.46 -16.12
C GLU A 346 16.01 -15.17 -16.93
N VAL A 347 14.97 -15.05 -17.77
CA VAL A 347 14.71 -13.86 -18.57
C VAL A 347 14.43 -12.66 -17.66
N ILE A 348 13.56 -12.82 -16.67
CA ILE A 348 13.24 -11.77 -15.69
C ILE A 348 14.49 -11.34 -14.93
N TYR A 349 15.31 -12.29 -14.47
CA TYR A 349 16.55 -11.97 -13.78
C TYR A 349 17.53 -11.20 -14.67
N LYS A 350 17.71 -11.64 -15.93
CA LYS A 350 18.56 -10.95 -16.92
C LYS A 350 18.05 -9.53 -17.20
N LEU A 351 16.73 -9.34 -17.24
CA LEU A 351 16.12 -8.03 -17.44
C LEU A 351 16.38 -7.10 -16.24
N TYR A 352 16.19 -7.56 -15.01
CA TYR A 352 16.52 -6.78 -13.82
C TYR A 352 18.01 -6.47 -13.72
N TYR A 353 18.86 -7.46 -14.03
CA TYR A 353 20.31 -7.26 -14.08
C TYR A 353 20.71 -6.22 -15.14
N LYS A 354 20.04 -6.20 -16.30
CA LYS A 354 20.26 -5.17 -17.33
C LYS A 354 19.92 -3.77 -16.80
N PHE A 355 18.79 -3.61 -16.13
CA PHE A 355 18.43 -2.29 -15.55
C PHE A 355 19.38 -1.87 -14.43
N PHE A 356 19.78 -2.80 -13.56
CA PHE A 356 20.84 -2.58 -12.58
C PHE A 356 22.14 -2.11 -13.26
N SER A 357 22.54 -2.78 -14.34
CA SER A 357 23.76 -2.47 -15.11
C SER A 357 23.74 -1.07 -15.73
N VAL A 358 22.57 -0.56 -16.14
CA VAL A 358 22.43 0.80 -16.67
C VAL A 358 22.48 1.86 -15.57
N ALA A 359 21.97 1.54 -14.38
CA ALA A 359 21.94 2.47 -13.26
C ALA A 359 23.29 2.53 -12.50
N MET A 360 24.03 1.43 -12.43
CA MET A 360 25.25 1.30 -11.62
C MET A 360 26.34 2.33 -11.95
N PRO A 361 26.69 2.62 -13.24
CA PRO A 361 27.70 3.62 -13.59
C PRO A 361 27.37 5.05 -13.17
N LYS A 362 26.09 5.36 -12.91
CA LYS A 362 25.60 6.70 -12.57
C LYS A 362 25.47 6.90 -11.05
N ALA A 363 25.74 5.85 -10.27
CA ALA A 363 25.51 5.85 -8.84
C ALA A 363 26.54 6.69 -8.08
N LYS A 364 26.08 7.35 -7.01
CA LYS A 364 26.94 7.96 -5.99
C LYS A 364 26.91 7.06 -4.77
N LEU A 365 28.04 6.49 -4.38
CA LEU A 365 28.12 5.52 -3.29
C LEU A 365 28.79 6.13 -2.06
N LEU A 366 28.52 5.56 -0.90
CA LEU A 366 29.18 5.88 0.36
C LEU A 366 30.26 4.83 0.66
N ILE A 367 31.51 5.27 0.79
CA ILE A 367 32.58 4.48 1.39
C ILE A 367 32.67 4.81 2.89
N PRO A 368 32.59 3.82 3.78
CA PRO A 368 32.84 4.03 5.20
C PRO A 368 34.30 4.45 5.43
N LEU A 369 34.47 5.54 6.17
CA LEU A 369 35.77 6.15 6.44
C LEU A 369 35.90 6.46 7.93
N ASN A 370 36.93 5.88 8.56
CA ASN A 370 37.34 6.22 9.92
C ASN A 370 38.55 7.16 9.87
N ALA A 371 38.31 8.45 10.14
CA ALA A 371 39.32 9.49 10.19
C ALA A 371 39.98 9.54 11.57
N THR A 372 41.29 9.27 11.64
CA THR A 372 42.03 9.21 12.92
C THR A 372 42.86 10.47 13.20
N SER A 373 43.35 11.17 12.17
CA SER A 373 44.06 12.45 12.30
C SER A 373 44.06 13.24 10.98
N GLY A 374 44.21 14.56 11.06
CA GLY A 374 44.42 15.43 9.89
C GLY A 374 43.16 15.83 9.12
N PHE A 375 41.97 15.52 9.65
CA PHE A 375 40.68 16.00 9.14
C PHE A 375 40.23 17.24 9.94
N PRO A 376 39.63 18.25 9.29
CA PRO A 376 39.12 19.43 9.98
C PRO A 376 37.95 19.07 10.92
N ASP A 377 37.78 19.84 11.99
CA ASP A 377 36.64 19.68 12.89
C ASP A 377 35.32 19.84 12.12
N LYS A 378 34.36 18.95 12.40
CA LYS A 378 33.04 18.87 11.73
C LYS A 378 32.25 20.20 11.73
N ASN A 379 32.61 21.16 12.59
CA ASN A 379 31.92 22.44 12.79
C ASN A 379 32.41 23.59 11.89
N GLN A 380 33.37 23.38 10.99
CA GLN A 380 33.97 24.50 10.24
C GLN A 380 33.24 24.88 8.94
N GLY A 381 32.19 24.16 8.54
CA GLY A 381 31.36 24.53 7.36
C GLY A 381 32.15 24.63 6.05
N VAL A 382 33.32 23.99 5.95
CA VAL A 382 34.20 24.09 4.79
C VAL A 382 33.79 23.06 3.75
N ASN A 383 33.41 23.52 2.56
CA ASN A 383 32.95 22.66 1.45
C ASN A 383 34.08 21.86 0.77
N SER A 384 35.35 22.22 1.01
CA SER A 384 36.52 21.50 0.51
C SER A 384 37.74 21.75 1.40
N PHE A 385 38.50 20.71 1.70
CA PHE A 385 39.75 20.82 2.46
C PHE A 385 40.83 19.96 1.83
N VAL A 386 42.06 20.48 1.82
CA VAL A 386 43.23 19.71 1.39
C VAL A 386 43.68 18.88 2.59
N LEU A 387 43.71 17.56 2.43
CA LEU A 387 44.28 16.66 3.43
C LEU A 387 45.76 17.01 3.63
N LYS A 388 46.16 17.18 4.90
CA LYS A 388 47.57 17.33 5.24
C LYS A 388 48.29 16.01 4.98
N GLU A 389 49.60 16.08 4.70
CA GLU A 389 50.43 14.91 4.38
C GLU A 389 50.43 13.85 5.50
N ASP A 390 50.17 14.26 6.75
CA ASP A 390 50.08 13.40 7.93
C ASP A 390 48.64 12.94 8.25
N ALA A 391 47.67 13.21 7.39
CA ALA A 391 46.29 12.76 7.57
C ALA A 391 46.22 11.22 7.50
N LYS A 392 45.54 10.63 8.48
CA LYS A 392 45.39 9.18 8.59
C LYS A 392 43.93 8.82 8.67
N PHE A 393 43.50 7.95 7.77
CA PHE A 393 42.17 7.36 7.78
C PHE A 393 42.24 5.88 7.43
N SER A 394 41.16 5.17 7.71
CA SER A 394 41.02 3.75 7.38
C SER A 394 39.73 3.54 6.59
N ILE A 395 39.84 2.73 5.53
CA ILE A 395 38.73 2.24 4.71
C ILE A 395 38.71 0.70 4.89
N PRO A 396 37.57 0.10 5.22
CA PRO A 396 37.47 -1.33 5.41
C PRO A 396 37.43 -2.04 4.06
N VAL A 397 38.38 -2.97 3.89
CA VAL A 397 38.53 -3.80 2.69
C VAL A 397 38.39 -5.27 3.09
N ARG A 398 37.82 -6.08 2.20
CA ARG A 398 37.66 -7.54 2.39
C ARG A 398 38.28 -8.28 1.21
N GLU A 399 38.57 -9.57 1.41
CA GLU A 399 38.92 -10.45 0.30
C GLU A 399 37.75 -10.49 -0.70
N GLY A 400 38.04 -10.23 -1.96
CA GLY A 400 37.07 -10.28 -3.05
C GLY A 400 37.17 -11.59 -3.83
N LYS A 401 36.88 -11.53 -5.12
CA LYS A 401 36.98 -12.65 -6.06
C LYS A 401 38.23 -12.51 -6.92
N ASP A 402 38.68 -13.64 -7.48
CA ASP A 402 39.76 -13.70 -8.46
C ASP A 402 41.07 -13.02 -8.00
N GLY A 403 41.36 -13.10 -6.70
CA GLY A 403 42.57 -12.53 -6.09
C GLY A 403 42.56 -11.00 -5.93
N ARG A 404 41.44 -10.33 -6.24
CA ARG A 404 41.25 -8.90 -5.96
C ARG A 404 40.61 -8.71 -4.60
N ASN A 405 40.95 -7.60 -3.96
CA ASN A 405 40.27 -7.13 -2.77
C ASN A 405 39.00 -6.36 -3.14
N SER A 406 38.04 -6.30 -2.22
CA SER A 406 36.81 -5.53 -2.38
C SER A 406 36.64 -4.48 -1.29
N VAL A 407 36.15 -3.30 -1.68
CA VAL A 407 35.77 -2.23 -0.76
C VAL A 407 34.28 -2.30 -0.49
N GLN A 408 33.89 -2.09 0.76
CA GLN A 408 32.48 -1.99 1.13
C GLN A 408 31.95 -0.62 0.72
N VAL A 409 30.85 -0.62 -0.04
CA VAL A 409 30.18 0.60 -0.51
C VAL A 409 28.70 0.53 -0.22
N PHE A 410 28.07 1.67 0.05
CA PHE A 410 26.66 1.73 0.43
C PHE A 410 25.88 2.68 -0.44
N THR A 411 24.63 2.33 -0.70
CA THR A 411 23.73 3.12 -1.56
C THR A 411 23.10 4.31 -0.84
N ASP A 412 23.21 4.35 0.49
CA ASP A 412 22.62 5.35 1.36
C ASP A 412 23.12 5.18 2.81
N TRP A 413 22.86 6.18 3.64
CA TRP A 413 23.27 6.22 5.03
C TRP A 413 22.60 5.16 5.90
N LYS A 414 21.33 4.78 5.62
CA LYS A 414 20.62 3.76 6.39
C LYS A 414 21.40 2.44 6.32
N ARG A 415 21.80 2.01 5.13
CA ARG A 415 22.54 0.75 4.93
C ARG A 415 23.97 0.80 5.46
N LEU A 416 24.64 1.95 5.37
CA LEU A 416 25.94 2.14 6.02
C LEU A 416 25.82 1.94 7.54
N ARG A 417 24.78 2.54 8.16
CA ARG A 417 24.55 2.48 9.61
C ARG A 417 24.12 1.11 10.14
N MET A 418 23.69 0.20 9.26
CA MET A 418 23.48 -1.21 9.63
C MET A 418 24.79 -1.95 9.93
N VAL A 419 25.93 -1.47 9.42
CA VAL A 419 27.23 -2.14 9.55
C VAL A 419 28.21 -1.32 10.38
N PHE A 420 28.16 0.01 10.25
CA PHE A 420 29.11 0.93 10.88
C PHE A 420 28.40 1.94 11.78
N ASP A 421 28.86 2.04 13.03
CA ASP A 421 28.33 2.99 14.00
C ASP A 421 28.61 4.46 13.63
N GLU A 422 28.13 5.38 14.46
CA GLU A 422 28.24 6.83 14.24
C GLU A 422 29.68 7.37 14.23
N GLN A 423 30.67 6.60 14.68
CA GLN A 423 32.08 7.01 14.63
C GLN A 423 32.62 6.98 13.20
N TRP A 424 32.05 6.13 12.34
CA TRP A 424 32.40 6.07 10.92
C TRP A 424 31.67 7.17 10.13
N ASN A 425 32.43 7.89 9.31
CA ASN A 425 31.88 8.83 8.35
C ASN A 425 31.72 8.14 6.97
N GLY A 426 31.13 8.84 6.02
CA GLY A 426 30.96 8.39 4.64
C GLY A 426 31.69 9.32 3.69
N MET A 427 32.56 8.76 2.85
CA MET A 427 33.11 9.45 1.69
C MET A 427 32.20 9.17 0.49
N ILE A 428 31.77 10.23 -0.20
CA ILE A 428 30.98 10.09 -1.42
C ILE A 428 31.93 9.76 -2.57
N GLU A 429 31.61 8.70 -3.30
CA GLU A 429 32.35 8.26 -4.48
C GLU A 429 31.39 8.11 -5.66
N GLU A 430 31.72 8.71 -6.80
CA GLU A 430 31.07 8.35 -8.05
C GLU A 430 31.52 6.95 -8.48
N ALA A 431 30.57 6.10 -8.85
CA ALA A 431 30.87 4.74 -9.24
C ALA A 431 31.92 4.71 -10.36
N GLY A 432 33.00 3.95 -10.15
CA GLY A 432 34.10 3.81 -11.10
C GLY A 432 35.46 4.32 -10.60
N GLY A 433 35.51 5.10 -9.52
CA GLY A 433 36.78 5.61 -8.98
C GLY A 433 37.63 4.50 -8.35
N MET A 434 37.14 3.91 -7.28
CA MET A 434 37.79 2.87 -6.50
C MET A 434 37.71 1.50 -7.16
N ILE A 435 36.77 1.28 -8.09
CA ILE A 435 36.62 -0.02 -8.78
C ILE A 435 37.92 -0.47 -9.49
N ALA A 436 38.70 0.50 -9.97
CA ALA A 436 39.98 0.25 -10.62
C ALA A 436 40.98 -0.46 -9.71
N SER A 437 40.91 -0.22 -8.39
CA SER A 437 41.80 -0.80 -7.39
C SER A 437 41.16 -1.90 -6.55
N PHE A 438 39.84 -1.83 -6.32
CA PHE A 438 39.08 -2.72 -5.45
C PHE A 438 37.74 -3.04 -6.09
N ASP A 439 37.31 -4.30 -6.07
CA ASP A 439 35.93 -4.61 -6.46
C ASP A 439 34.93 -3.99 -5.46
N TYR A 440 33.66 -3.83 -5.85
CA TYR A 440 32.63 -3.30 -4.96
C TYR A 440 31.84 -4.42 -4.28
N ALA A 441 31.82 -4.38 -2.95
CA ALA A 441 30.86 -5.10 -2.12
C ALA A 441 29.75 -4.12 -1.70
N ILE A 442 28.70 -4.03 -2.52
CA ILE A 442 27.61 -3.07 -2.37
C ILE A 442 26.62 -3.58 -1.32
N ASN A 443 26.29 -2.74 -0.33
CA ASN A 443 25.35 -3.02 0.75
C ASN A 443 25.63 -4.38 1.44
N ALA A 444 26.89 -4.63 1.79
CA ALA A 444 27.35 -5.84 2.48
C ALA A 444 26.88 -5.91 3.95
N THR A 445 25.56 -5.90 4.14
CA THR A 445 24.85 -5.99 5.42
C THR A 445 24.57 -7.45 5.80
N GLU A 446 23.85 -7.67 6.90
CA GLU A 446 23.35 -9.00 7.28
C GLU A 446 22.40 -9.60 6.22
N TYR A 447 21.68 -8.75 5.47
CA TYR A 447 20.80 -9.17 4.38
C TYR A 447 21.58 -9.27 3.08
N TYR A 448 22.34 -10.35 2.92
CA TYR A 448 23.23 -10.55 1.76
C TYR A 448 22.51 -10.48 0.39
N LYS A 449 21.21 -10.81 0.33
CA LYS A 449 20.40 -10.71 -0.90
C LYS A 449 19.98 -9.27 -1.24
N ALA A 450 20.09 -8.32 -0.31
CA ALA A 450 19.90 -6.90 -0.58
C ALA A 450 21.18 -6.21 -1.08
N GLY A 451 22.29 -6.96 -1.18
CA GLY A 451 23.59 -6.50 -1.64
C GLY A 451 23.95 -7.02 -3.03
N ALA A 452 25.06 -6.51 -3.57
CA ALA A 452 25.60 -6.94 -4.86
C ALA A 452 27.12 -6.92 -4.83
N TYR A 453 27.74 -7.75 -5.67
CA TYR A 453 29.18 -7.75 -5.90
C TYR A 453 29.44 -7.33 -7.34
N VAL A 454 30.25 -6.29 -7.53
CA VAL A 454 30.61 -5.79 -8.86
C VAL A 454 32.13 -5.80 -8.98
N SER A 455 32.64 -6.57 -9.95
CA SER A 455 34.07 -6.58 -10.28
C SER A 455 34.42 -5.42 -11.22
N GLU A 456 35.70 -5.08 -11.31
CA GLU A 456 36.19 -4.12 -12.32
C GLU A 456 35.71 -4.49 -13.74
N LYS A 457 35.88 -5.76 -14.13
CA LYS A 457 35.47 -6.23 -15.46
C LYS A 457 33.96 -6.02 -15.68
N THR A 458 33.15 -6.46 -14.74
CA THR A 458 31.70 -6.32 -14.79
C THR A 458 31.29 -4.85 -14.87
N PHE A 459 31.93 -3.98 -14.09
CA PHE A 459 31.65 -2.55 -14.13
C PHE A 459 31.97 -1.94 -15.51
N ARG A 460 33.07 -2.32 -16.16
CA ARG A 460 33.38 -1.85 -17.52
C ARG A 460 32.34 -2.28 -18.55
N GLU A 461 31.80 -3.49 -18.43
CA GLU A 461 30.70 -3.97 -19.27
C GLU A 461 29.42 -3.15 -19.04
N MET A 462 29.11 -2.82 -17.78
CA MET A 462 28.00 -1.95 -17.40
C MET A 462 28.15 -0.53 -17.95
N GLN A 463 29.34 0.07 -17.86
CA GLN A 463 29.64 1.38 -18.43
C GLN A 463 29.37 1.41 -19.93
N LYS A 464 29.92 0.43 -20.67
CA LYS A 464 29.72 0.32 -22.12
C LYS A 464 28.23 0.21 -22.48
N LEU A 465 27.49 -0.64 -21.77
CA LEU A 465 26.05 -0.80 -21.99
C LEU A 465 25.27 0.50 -21.73
N SER A 466 25.61 1.23 -20.66
CA SER A 466 24.98 2.50 -20.33
C SER A 466 25.22 3.55 -21.43
N GLU A 467 26.46 3.67 -21.90
CA GLU A 467 26.85 4.60 -22.99
C GLU A 467 26.15 4.26 -24.31
N GLU A 468 26.08 2.98 -24.69
CA GLU A 468 25.38 2.52 -25.90
C GLU A 468 23.88 2.89 -25.88
N LEU A 469 23.23 2.82 -24.72
CA LEU A 469 21.82 3.16 -24.59
C LEU A 469 21.59 4.68 -24.56
N GLU A 470 22.46 5.45 -23.91
CA GLU A 470 22.39 6.92 -23.92
C GLU A 470 22.55 7.48 -25.33
N GLY A 471 23.52 6.96 -26.10
CA GLY A 471 23.73 7.36 -27.50
C GLY A 471 22.51 7.10 -28.39
N ARG A 472 21.76 6.03 -28.14
CA ARG A 472 20.52 5.70 -28.87
C ARG A 472 19.32 6.56 -28.51
N THR A 473 19.40 7.35 -27.43
CA THR A 473 18.29 8.22 -27.00
C THR A 473 18.46 9.65 -27.52
N GLN A 474 19.61 9.97 -28.13
CA GLN A 474 19.94 11.28 -28.70
C GLN A 474 19.76 11.34 -30.23
N ASP A 475 19.54 10.19 -30.87
CA ASP A 475 19.11 10.02 -32.27
C ASP A 475 17.58 9.85 -32.34
#